data_AF-A0A8W7Q1E9-F1
#
_entry.id   AF-A0A8W7Q1E9-F1
#
_cell.length_a   1.000
_cell.length_b   1.000
_cell.length_c   1.000
_cell.angle_alpha   90.00
_cell.angle_beta   90.00
_cell.angle_gamma   90.00
#
_symmetry.space_group_name_H-M   'P 1'
#
loop_
_entity.id
_entity.type
_entity.pdbx_description
1 polymer ?
#
loop_
_entity_poly.entity_id
_entity_poly.type
_entity_poly.pdbx_seq_one_letter_code
_entity_poly.pdbx_strand_id
1 'polypeptide(L)'
;MFNNYGNTMASDPFRKVEQYSPKSSPREGELTGATNLMAHYGLEHSYSKFSGKKVKEQLSSFLPNLPGVIDGPGHLDNSSLRSVIEKPPIVGKELLPLTSVQLAGFRLHPGPLPEQYKHLKTAPTRKHKNKHKKHKHKDGVAPPE
;
A
#
# COMPACT_ATOMS: atom_id res chain seq x y z
N MET A 1 39.67 77.45 29.51
CA MET A 1 39.70 76.00 29.21
C MET A 1 38.31 75.60 28.71
N PHE A 2 38.11 75.53 27.40
CA PHE A 2 36.85 75.11 26.79
C PHE A 2 36.89 73.61 26.58
N ASN A 3 36.05 72.85 27.29
CA ASN A 3 35.87 71.42 27.03
C ASN A 3 34.52 71.17 26.36
N ASN A 4 34.61 70.85 25.07
CA ASN A 4 33.80 69.93 24.26
C ASN A 4 32.33 69.72 24.64
N TYR A 5 31.43 70.36 23.87
CA TYR A 5 30.10 69.83 23.59
C TYR A 5 30.17 69.02 22.31
N GLY A 6 30.01 67.70 22.43
CA GLY A 6 30.00 66.80 21.29
C GLY A 6 29.28 65.51 21.64
N ASN A 7 28.03 65.61 22.08
CA ASN A 7 27.14 64.45 22.14
C ASN A 7 26.25 64.51 20.90
N THR A 8 26.72 63.90 19.81
CA THR A 8 25.88 63.60 18.64
C THR A 8 24.89 62.53 19.06
N MET A 9 23.74 62.96 19.57
CA MET A 9 22.52 62.16 19.55
C MET A 9 22.19 61.94 18.06
N ALA A 10 22.71 60.85 17.50
CA ALA A 10 22.20 60.29 16.27
C ALA A 10 20.72 60.00 16.56
N SER A 11 19.86 60.87 16.05
CA SER A 11 18.44 60.61 15.97
C SER A 11 18.32 59.42 15.03
N ASP A 12 18.17 58.22 15.60
CA ASP A 12 17.69 57.07 14.86
C ASP A 12 16.40 57.54 14.18
N PRO A 13 16.36 57.64 12.85
CA PRO A 13 15.10 57.84 12.19
C PRO A 13 14.38 56.52 12.42
N PHE A 14 13.39 56.52 13.31
CA PHE A 14 12.35 55.50 13.35
C PHE A 14 12.06 55.16 11.90
N ARG A 15 12.47 53.96 11.48
CA ARG A 15 12.19 53.49 10.13
C ARG A 15 10.70 53.62 9.99
N LYS A 16 10.25 54.58 9.17
CA LYS A 16 8.88 54.61 8.69
C LYS A 16 8.66 53.19 8.20
N VAL A 17 7.77 52.47 8.88
CA VAL A 17 7.16 51.29 8.28
C VAL A 17 6.44 51.88 7.09
N GLU A 18 7.09 51.81 5.92
CA GLU A 18 6.47 52.09 4.64
C GLU A 18 5.15 51.33 4.72
N GLN A 19 4.05 52.08 4.74
CA GLN A 19 2.72 51.51 4.66
C GLN A 19 2.71 50.80 3.31
N TYR A 20 3.02 49.50 3.33
CA TYR A 20 2.95 48.65 2.17
C TYR A 20 1.55 48.86 1.61
N SER A 21 1.49 49.48 0.44
CA SER A 21 0.30 49.48 -0.39
C SER A 21 -0.23 48.06 -0.38
N PRO A 22 -1.54 47.82 -0.15
CA PRO A 22 -2.12 46.50 -0.24
C PRO A 22 -2.15 46.09 -1.72
N LYS A 23 -0.96 45.92 -2.34
CA LYS A 23 -0.78 45.16 -3.55
C LYS A 23 -0.98 43.71 -3.13
N SER A 24 -2.27 43.37 -3.03
CA SER A 24 -2.85 42.07 -2.70
C SER A 24 -2.16 41.37 -1.53
N SER A 25 -2.83 41.32 -0.38
CA SER A 25 -2.54 40.28 0.61
C SER A 25 -2.34 38.95 -0.14
N PRO A 26 -1.24 38.19 0.12
CA PRO A 26 -1.03 36.90 -0.53
C PRO A 26 -2.35 36.16 -0.47
N ARG A 27 -2.90 35.80 -1.65
CA ARG A 27 -4.18 35.10 -1.74
C ARG A 27 -4.10 33.95 -0.75
N GLU A 28 -4.96 33.92 0.25
CA GLU A 28 -4.93 32.84 1.23
C GLU A 28 -4.99 31.53 0.44
N GLY A 29 -3.94 30.72 0.60
CA GLY A 29 -3.91 29.41 -0.02
C GLY A 29 -5.10 28.64 0.50
N GLU A 30 -5.91 28.09 -0.40
CA GLU A 30 -7.15 27.35 -0.06
C GLU A 30 -6.92 26.27 1.00
N LEU A 31 -5.71 25.71 1.04
CA LEU A 31 -5.22 24.89 2.14
C LEU A 31 -4.02 25.53 2.83
N THR A 32 -4.07 25.52 4.16
CA THR A 32 -2.97 25.93 5.03
C THR A 32 -2.47 24.73 5.85
N GLY A 33 -1.28 24.85 6.46
CA GLY A 33 -0.76 23.82 7.36
C GLY A 33 -1.59 23.59 8.63
N ALA A 34 -2.50 24.51 8.95
CA ALA A 34 -3.45 24.36 10.06
C ALA A 34 -4.70 23.54 9.68
N THR A 35 -4.93 23.32 8.39
CA THR A 35 -6.08 22.56 7.90
C THR A 35 -5.85 21.07 8.14
N ASN A 36 -6.76 20.41 8.85
CA ASN A 36 -6.76 18.96 8.96
C ASN A 36 -7.07 18.33 7.59
N LEU A 37 -6.04 17.87 6.88
CA LEU A 37 -6.18 17.26 5.55
C LEU A 37 -7.03 15.99 5.57
N MET A 38 -7.03 15.26 6.69
CA MET A 38 -7.83 14.04 6.82
C MET A 38 -9.33 14.36 6.77
N ALA A 39 -9.75 15.41 7.47
CA ALA A 39 -11.12 15.89 7.44
C ALA A 39 -11.46 16.55 6.09
N HIS A 40 -10.56 17.40 5.59
CA HIS A 40 -10.74 18.13 4.33
C HIS A 40 -11.01 17.19 3.13
N TYR A 41 -10.32 16.06 3.06
CA TYR A 41 -10.49 15.07 1.98
C TYR A 41 -11.39 13.88 2.37
N GLY A 42 -12.05 13.92 3.54
CA GLY A 42 -12.94 12.84 4.00
C GLY A 42 -12.24 11.49 4.21
N LEU A 43 -10.96 11.50 4.56
CA LEU A 43 -10.13 10.30 4.71
C LEU A 43 -10.14 9.72 6.14
N GLU A 44 -10.86 10.34 7.07
CA GLU A 44 -10.88 9.97 8.51
C GLU A 44 -11.31 8.53 8.75
N HIS A 45 -12.37 8.09 8.05
CA HIS A 45 -12.85 6.71 8.15
C HIS A 45 -11.85 5.69 7.61
N SER A 46 -11.20 6.00 6.49
CA SER A 46 -10.16 5.15 5.90
C SER A 46 -8.96 5.04 6.83
N TYR A 47 -8.50 6.16 7.39
CA TYR A 47 -7.41 6.16 8.36
C TYR A 47 -7.75 5.35 9.60
N SER A 48 -8.92 5.59 10.22
CA SER A 48 -9.36 4.84 11.40
C SER A 48 -9.41 3.32 11.14
N LYS A 49 -9.85 2.92 9.94
CA LYS A 49 -9.98 1.51 9.55
C LYS A 49 -8.63 0.80 9.37
N PHE A 50 -7.63 1.50 8.85
CA PHE A 50 -6.38 0.88 8.38
C PHE A 50 -5.12 1.26 9.18
N SER A 51 -5.09 2.38 9.91
CA SER A 51 -3.87 2.86 10.60
C SER A 51 -3.50 2.06 11.85
N GLY A 52 -4.48 1.51 12.56
CA GLY A 52 -4.28 0.77 13.82
C GLY A 52 -3.93 -0.72 13.65
N LYS A 53 -3.88 -1.23 12.42
CA LYS A 53 -3.70 -2.67 12.16
C LYS A 53 -2.49 -2.91 11.29
N LYS A 54 -1.61 -3.83 11.69
CA LYS A 54 -0.61 -4.38 10.78
C LYS A 54 -1.34 -5.17 9.70
N VAL A 55 -1.52 -4.58 8.53
CA VAL A 55 -2.10 -5.26 7.38
C VAL A 55 -1.07 -6.26 6.86
N LYS A 56 -1.20 -7.51 7.30
CA LYS A 56 -0.52 -8.67 6.71
C LYS A 56 -1.55 -9.55 6.03
N GLU A 57 -2.39 -8.93 5.20
CA GLU A 57 -3.36 -9.64 4.39
C GLU A 57 -2.63 -10.19 3.17
N GLN A 58 -2.71 -11.51 3.00
CA GLN A 58 -2.21 -12.21 1.83
C GLN A 58 -3.17 -11.99 0.65
N LEU A 59 -2.68 -12.06 -0.59
CA LEU A 59 -3.52 -11.91 -1.78
C LEU A 59 -4.65 -12.95 -1.78
N SER A 60 -4.39 -14.13 -1.23
CA SER A 60 -5.38 -15.19 -1.01
C SER A 60 -6.57 -14.79 -0.15
N SER A 61 -6.44 -13.79 0.73
CA SER A 61 -7.58 -13.27 1.48
C SER A 61 -8.59 -12.53 0.61
N PHE A 62 -8.16 -11.96 -0.52
CA PHE A 62 -9.00 -11.25 -1.48
C PHE A 62 -9.49 -12.15 -2.63
N LEU A 63 -8.84 -13.31 -2.83
CA LEU A 63 -9.17 -14.27 -3.90
C LEU A 63 -9.56 -15.66 -3.32
N PRO A 64 -10.61 -15.75 -2.49
CA PRO A 64 -10.92 -16.95 -1.71
C PRO A 64 -11.34 -18.18 -2.53
N ASN A 65 -11.69 -17.97 -3.80
CA ASN A 65 -12.18 -19.00 -4.72
C ASN A 65 -11.17 -19.31 -5.84
N LEU A 66 -10.01 -18.65 -5.86
CA LEU A 66 -9.00 -18.89 -6.88
C LEU A 66 -8.09 -20.05 -6.42
N PRO A 67 -8.05 -21.17 -7.15
CA PRO A 67 -7.12 -22.25 -6.85
C PRO A 67 -5.67 -21.85 -7.16
N GLY A 68 -4.70 -22.45 -6.47
CA GLY A 68 -3.27 -22.25 -6.70
C GLY A 68 -2.55 -21.44 -5.61
N VAL A 69 -1.24 -21.29 -5.79
CA VAL A 69 -0.36 -20.53 -4.88
C VAL A 69 -0.28 -19.09 -5.39
N ILE A 70 -1.14 -18.23 -4.86
CA ILE A 70 -1.31 -16.84 -5.30
C ILE A 70 -0.53 -15.82 -4.47
N ASP A 71 0.03 -16.25 -3.33
CA ASP A 71 0.80 -15.39 -2.44
C ASP A 71 2.31 -15.37 -2.78
N GLY A 72 2.68 -15.93 -3.93
CA GLY A 72 4.06 -15.93 -4.42
C GLY A 72 4.51 -14.55 -4.92
N PRO A 73 5.83 -14.25 -4.91
CA PRO A 73 6.34 -12.99 -5.45
C PRO A 73 6.19 -12.95 -6.98
N GLY A 74 5.34 -12.06 -7.50
CA GLY A 74 5.06 -11.94 -8.94
C GLY A 74 6.23 -11.50 -9.83
N HIS A 75 7.40 -11.23 -9.23
CA HIS A 75 8.64 -11.00 -9.97
C HIS A 75 9.35 -12.31 -10.36
N LEU A 76 9.18 -13.39 -9.58
CA LEU A 76 9.85 -14.66 -9.83
C LEU A 76 9.29 -15.41 -11.04
N ASP A 77 8.03 -15.15 -11.40
CA ASP A 77 7.32 -15.81 -12.48
C ASP A 77 6.93 -14.85 -13.62
N ASN A 78 7.38 -13.60 -13.57
CA ASN A 78 7.01 -12.53 -14.52
C ASN A 78 5.49 -12.31 -14.65
N SER A 79 4.70 -12.64 -13.63
CA SER A 79 3.24 -12.47 -13.65
C SER A 79 2.79 -11.02 -13.39
N SER A 80 3.70 -10.14 -12.96
CA SER A 80 3.35 -8.75 -12.63
C SER A 80 3.05 -7.90 -13.87
N LEU A 81 2.15 -6.92 -13.73
CA LEU A 81 1.85 -5.94 -14.78
C LEU A 81 2.97 -4.90 -15.03
N ARG A 82 4.04 -4.91 -14.22
CA ARG A 82 5.12 -3.92 -14.35
C ARG A 82 5.76 -3.93 -15.73
N SER A 83 6.04 -5.10 -16.29
CA SER A 83 6.68 -5.21 -17.61
C SER A 83 5.84 -4.57 -18.71
N VAL A 84 4.51 -4.70 -18.63
CA VAL A 84 3.55 -4.09 -19.56
C VAL A 84 3.49 -2.58 -19.39
N ILE A 85 3.60 -2.07 -18.16
CA ILE A 85 3.63 -0.62 -17.90
C ILE A 85 4.95 0.00 -18.37
N GLU A 86 6.07 -0.65 -18.05
CA GLU A 86 7.42 -0.18 -18.39
C GLU A 86 7.70 -0.31 -19.90
N LYS A 87 7.14 -1.33 -20.55
CA LYS A 87 7.25 -1.59 -21.98
C LYS A 87 5.86 -1.85 -22.54
N PRO A 88 5.07 -0.78 -22.79
CA PRO A 88 3.75 -0.94 -23.36
C PRO A 88 3.86 -1.70 -24.68
N PRO A 89 2.96 -2.66 -24.94
CA PRO A 89 2.88 -3.32 -26.23
C PRO A 89 2.82 -2.27 -27.33
N ILE A 90 3.54 -2.50 -28.43
CA ILE A 90 3.55 -1.58 -29.57
C ILE A 90 2.11 -1.46 -30.10
N VAL A 91 1.48 -0.34 -29.78
CA VAL A 91 0.10 -0.05 -30.17
C VAL A 91 0.09 0.24 -31.67
N GLY A 92 -0.73 -0.48 -32.43
CA GLY A 92 -0.81 -0.33 -33.90
C GLY A 92 -1.28 -1.58 -34.64
N LYS A 93 -1.30 -2.73 -33.97
CA LYS A 93 -1.98 -3.94 -34.45
C LYS A 93 -3.01 -4.36 -33.42
N GLU A 94 -4.26 -4.52 -33.84
CA GLU A 94 -5.29 -5.10 -32.98
C GLU A 94 -4.90 -6.52 -32.56
N LEU A 95 -5.30 -6.92 -31.36
CA LEU A 95 -5.17 -8.30 -30.90
C LEU A 95 -6.18 -9.15 -31.68
N LEU A 96 -5.73 -9.73 -32.78
CA LEU A 96 -6.55 -10.64 -33.58
C LEU A 96 -6.58 -12.03 -32.93
N PRO A 97 -7.76 -12.67 -32.84
CA PRO A 97 -7.84 -14.07 -32.43
C PRO A 97 -6.95 -14.95 -33.31
N LEU A 98 -6.31 -15.95 -32.69
CA LEU A 98 -5.55 -16.95 -33.44
C LEU A 98 -6.48 -17.79 -34.32
N THR A 99 -6.03 -18.10 -35.54
CA THR A 99 -6.77 -18.98 -36.46
C THR A 99 -6.75 -20.43 -35.95
N SER A 100 -7.66 -21.27 -36.45
CA SER A 100 -7.70 -22.70 -36.10
C SER A 100 -6.39 -23.43 -36.37
N VAL A 101 -5.68 -23.04 -37.44
CA VAL A 101 -4.37 -23.59 -37.81
C VAL A 101 -3.30 -23.18 -36.79
N GLN A 102 -3.31 -21.92 -36.32
CA GLN A 102 -2.40 -21.45 -35.28
C GLN A 102 -2.69 -22.10 -33.92
N LEU A 103 -3.97 -22.30 -33.59
CA LEU A 103 -4.38 -23.00 -32.36
C LEU A 103 -3.95 -24.47 -32.35
N ALA A 104 -3.75 -25.11 -33.51
CA ALA A 104 -3.28 -26.48 -33.58
C ALA A 104 -1.90 -26.69 -32.92
N GLY A 105 -1.08 -25.65 -32.83
CA GLY A 105 0.22 -25.67 -32.14
C GLY A 105 0.13 -25.70 -30.60
N PHE A 106 -1.03 -25.42 -30.01
CA PHE A 106 -1.25 -25.47 -28.55
C PHE A 106 -1.78 -26.83 -28.07
N ARG A 107 -1.81 -27.84 -28.95
CA ARG A 107 -2.25 -29.19 -28.59
C ARG A 107 -1.28 -29.82 -27.60
N LEU A 108 -1.81 -30.34 -26.50
CA LEU A 108 -1.01 -31.08 -25.52
C LEU A 108 -0.62 -32.44 -26.11
N HIS A 109 0.66 -32.78 -25.97
CA HIS A 109 1.11 -34.14 -26.22
C HIS A 109 0.71 -35.04 -25.06
N PRO A 110 0.30 -36.29 -25.32
CA PRO A 110 0.01 -37.25 -24.26
C PRO A 110 1.27 -37.51 -23.43
N GLY A 111 1.11 -37.57 -22.11
CA GLY A 111 2.21 -37.83 -21.18
C GLY A 111 1.98 -37.26 -19.79
N PRO A 112 2.81 -37.65 -18.81
CA PRO A 112 2.77 -37.07 -17.47
C PRO A 112 3.15 -35.58 -17.53
N LEU A 113 2.41 -34.76 -16.78
CA LEU A 113 2.69 -33.34 -16.66
C LEU A 113 4.05 -33.14 -15.96
N PRO A 114 4.94 -32.26 -16.47
CA PRO A 114 6.21 -31.96 -15.81
C PRO A 114 6.04 -31.57 -14.35
N GLU A 115 6.98 -31.98 -13.48
CA GLU A 115 6.91 -31.80 -12.02
C GLU A 115 6.62 -30.35 -11.60
N GLN A 116 7.21 -29.40 -12.31
CA GLN A 116 7.05 -27.96 -12.08
C GLN A 116 5.59 -27.48 -12.17
N TYR A 117 4.73 -28.15 -12.94
CA TYR A 117 3.33 -27.76 -13.14
C TYR A 117 2.34 -28.58 -12.28
N LYS A 118 2.80 -29.64 -11.59
CA LYS A 118 1.91 -30.49 -10.78
C LYS A 118 1.28 -29.75 -9.60
N HIS A 119 2.02 -28.82 -9.00
CA HIS A 119 1.63 -28.08 -7.81
C HIS A 119 0.70 -26.89 -8.10
N LEU A 120 0.54 -26.50 -9.37
CA LEU A 120 -0.31 -25.37 -9.74
C LEU A 120 -1.80 -25.65 -9.51
N LYS A 121 -2.21 -26.94 -9.52
CA LYS A 121 -3.60 -27.37 -9.36
C LYS A 121 -3.99 -27.79 -7.94
N THR A 122 -3.05 -27.85 -7.00
CA THR A 122 -3.42 -28.18 -5.62
C THR A 122 -4.18 -27.01 -5.00
N ALA A 123 -5.50 -27.20 -4.83
CA ALA A 123 -6.31 -26.29 -4.04
C ALA A 123 -5.71 -26.16 -2.62
N PRO A 124 -5.61 -24.96 -2.05
CA PRO A 124 -5.15 -24.80 -0.68
C PRO A 124 -6.12 -25.55 0.23
N THR A 125 -5.64 -26.62 0.88
CA THR A 125 -6.43 -27.34 1.87
C THR A 125 -6.74 -26.35 3.01
N ARG A 126 -8.00 -25.92 3.11
CA ARG A 126 -8.48 -25.15 4.26
C ARG A 126 -8.38 -26.06 5.48
N LYS A 127 -7.23 -26.07 6.16
CA LYS A 127 -7.10 -26.73 7.46
C LYS A 127 -7.96 -25.96 8.44
N HIS A 128 -9.21 -26.38 8.60
CA HIS A 128 -10.05 -26.02 9.74
C HIS A 128 -9.25 -26.36 10.99
N LYS A 129 -8.80 -25.34 11.72
CA LYS A 129 -8.18 -25.52 13.04
C LYS A 129 -9.27 -26.03 13.98
N ASN A 130 -9.39 -27.34 14.14
CA ASN A 130 -10.16 -27.93 15.23
C ASN A 130 -9.51 -27.48 16.55
N LYS A 131 -10.19 -26.58 17.26
CA LYS A 131 -9.83 -26.17 18.62
C LYS A 131 -9.95 -27.40 19.51
N HIS A 132 -8.83 -27.99 19.92
CA HIS A 132 -8.84 -29.01 20.96
C HIS A 132 -9.31 -28.38 22.28
N LYS A 133 -10.51 -28.76 22.70
CA LYS A 133 -11.08 -28.49 24.02
C LYS A 133 -10.28 -29.33 25.04
N LYS A 134 -9.38 -28.69 25.79
CA LYS A 134 -8.65 -29.36 26.89
C LYS A 134 -9.66 -29.85 27.94
N HIS A 135 -9.70 -31.15 28.19
CA HIS A 135 -10.36 -31.71 29.37
C HIS A 135 -9.48 -31.48 30.60
N LYS A 136 -10.06 -30.90 31.65
CA LYS A 136 -9.52 -30.86 33.02
C LYS A 136 -9.61 -32.27 33.59
N HIS A 137 -8.48 -32.89 33.94
CA HIS A 137 -8.48 -34.03 34.86
C HIS A 137 -8.42 -33.47 36.30
N LYS A 138 -9.41 -33.86 37.11
CA LYS A 138 -9.37 -33.69 38.57
C LYS A 138 -8.76 -34.98 39.12
N ASP A 139 -7.57 -34.91 39.67
CA ASP A 139 -7.00 -36.03 40.41
C ASP A 139 -7.57 -36.00 41.84
N GLY A 140 -8.50 -36.91 42.10
CA GLY A 140 -8.86 -37.32 43.44
C GLY A 140 -7.96 -38.49 43.84
N VAL A 141 -7.05 -38.25 44.78
CA VAL A 141 -6.29 -39.31 45.46
C VAL A 141 -6.96 -39.52 46.81
N ALA A 142 -7.47 -40.73 47.03
CA ALA A 142 -7.92 -41.26 48.32
C ALA A 142 -6.77 -42.10 48.96
N PRO A 143 -6.85 -42.39 50.28
CA PRO A 143 -5.70 -42.43 51.19
C PRO A 143 -5.04 -43.81 51.34
N PRO A 144 -3.94 -43.90 52.10
CA PRO A 144 -3.67 -45.06 52.93
C PRO A 144 -3.44 -44.71 54.42
N GLU A 145 -4.00 -45.60 55.27
CA GLU A 145 -3.79 -45.92 56.70
C GLU A 145 -3.56 -44.81 57.74
#